data_AF-A0AAV4YVV4-F1
#
_entry.id   AF-A0AAV4YVV4-F1
#
_cell.length_a   1.000
_cell.length_b   1.000
_cell.length_c   1.000
_cell.angle_alpha   90.00
_cell.angle_beta   90.00
_cell.angle_gamma   90.00
#
_symmetry.space_group_name_H-M   'P 1'
#
loop_
_entity.id
_entity.type
_entity.pdbx_description
1 polymer ?
#
loop_
_entity_poly.entity_id
_entity_poly.type
_entity_poly.pdbx_seq_one_letter_code
_entity_poly.pdbx_strand_id
1 'polypeptide(L)'
;MNQNQAFQEAIRLYKRKTGLSEVDLKEVAKFAVEQLGYKLPEPVDPLDVLAKKIAVAAREETRTDKSTGRPYRVNHAVPKQGSQQSLWIDIDEAPRPLIQKSFMKRRDGILGDALQLSLDMDHWNSVNSTEEPILIPMDFTEDVEERKNATNHMTADTENKKPI
;
A
#
# COMPACT_ATOMS: atom_id res chain seq x y z
N MET A 1 -14.20 10.25 22.81
CA MET A 1 -13.12 9.36 22.33
C MET A 1 -13.57 8.75 21.01
N ASN A 2 -12.78 8.84 19.94
CA ASN A 2 -13.14 8.20 18.67
C ASN A 2 -12.74 6.72 18.68
N GLN A 3 -13.24 5.94 17.73
CA GLN A 3 -13.00 4.49 17.68
C GLN A 3 -11.51 4.13 17.60
N ASN A 4 -10.73 4.90 16.82
CA ASN A 4 -9.29 4.67 16.68
C ASN A 4 -8.54 4.90 18.00
N GLN A 5 -8.91 5.94 18.76
CA GLN A 5 -8.35 6.18 20.08
C GLN A 5 -8.67 5.01 21.03
N ALA A 6 -9.89 4.46 20.97
CA ALA A 6 -10.28 3.32 21.79
C ALA A 6 -9.42 2.09 21.48
N PHE A 7 -9.18 1.81 20.20
CA PHE A 7 -8.27 0.74 19.77
C PHE A 7 -6.82 0.98 20.21
N GLN A 8 -6.33 2.22 20.16
CA GLN A 8 -5.00 2.57 20.67
C GLN A 8 -4.89 2.33 22.19
N GLU A 9 -5.94 2.64 22.97
CA GLU A 9 -5.96 2.33 24.39
C GLU A 9 -6.00 0.83 24.68
N ALA A 10 -6.75 0.05 23.90
CA ALA A 10 -6.76 -1.41 24.02
C ALA A 10 -5.36 -2.00 23.81
N ILE A 11 -4.60 -1.51 22.82
CA ILE A 11 -3.21 -1.91 22.58
C ILE A 11 -2.33 -1.55 23.81
N ARG A 12 -2.45 -0.32 24.32
CA ARG A 12 -1.65 0.12 25.49
C ARG A 12 -1.98 -0.71 26.74
N LEU A 13 -3.25 -1.02 26.98
CA LEU A 13 -3.70 -1.86 28.09
C LEU A 13 -3.16 -3.28 27.96
N TYR A 14 -3.21 -3.86 26.77
CA TYR A 14 -2.68 -5.18 26.49
C TYR A 14 -1.17 -5.25 26.77
N LYS A 15 -0.39 -4.28 26.27
CA LYS A 15 1.05 -4.19 26.55
C LYS A 15 1.34 -4.07 28.05
N ARG A 16 0.60 -3.23 28.78
CA ARG A 16 0.75 -3.10 30.25
C ARG A 16 0.42 -4.38 31.00
N LYS A 17 -0.60 -5.14 30.58
CA LYS A 17 -1.04 -6.36 31.27
C LYS A 17 -0.10 -7.54 31.01
N THR A 18 0.47 -7.61 29.81
CA THR A 18 1.33 -8.74 29.39
C THR A 18 2.82 -8.48 29.61
N GLY A 19 3.24 -7.21 29.67
CA GLY A 19 4.64 -6.81 29.68
C GLY A 19 5.34 -6.92 28.32
N LEU A 20 4.62 -7.30 27.25
CA LEU A 20 5.19 -7.45 25.92
C LEU A 20 5.33 -6.10 25.20
N SER A 21 6.49 -5.88 24.58
CA SER A 21 6.76 -4.74 23.70
C SER A 21 6.19 -4.96 22.29
N GLU A 22 6.31 -6.19 21.80
CA GLU A 22 5.77 -6.69 20.53
C GLU A 22 4.37 -7.27 20.75
N VAL A 23 3.44 -6.96 19.84
CA VAL A 23 2.03 -7.35 20.00
C VAL A 23 1.47 -7.94 18.72
N ASP A 24 0.80 -9.10 18.84
CA ASP A 24 -0.08 -9.63 17.82
C ASP A 24 -1.45 -8.93 17.94
N LEU A 25 -1.86 -8.21 16.89
CA LEU A 25 -3.12 -7.46 16.89
C LEU A 25 -4.35 -8.36 16.99
N LYS A 26 -4.27 -9.63 16.59
CA LYS A 26 -5.34 -10.62 16.78
C LYS A 26 -5.52 -10.95 18.25
N GLU A 27 -4.42 -11.08 19.00
CA GLU A 27 -4.48 -11.29 20.46
C GLU A 27 -4.97 -10.04 21.20
N VAL A 28 -4.60 -8.84 20.73
CA VAL A 28 -5.18 -7.58 21.24
C VAL A 28 -6.69 -7.53 20.99
N ALA A 29 -7.16 -7.95 19.81
CA ALA A 29 -8.59 -7.98 19.49
C ALA A 29 -9.35 -8.95 20.40
N LYS A 30 -8.83 -10.16 20.62
CA LYS A 30 -9.40 -11.13 21.58
C LYS A 30 -9.48 -10.52 22.98
N PHE A 31 -8.37 -9.94 23.46
CA PHE A 31 -8.32 -9.23 24.74
C PHE A 31 -9.38 -8.13 24.83
N ALA A 32 -9.54 -7.32 23.77
CA ALA A 32 -10.51 -6.24 23.76
C ALA A 32 -11.97 -6.76 23.85
N VAL A 33 -12.28 -7.87 23.19
CA VAL A 33 -13.60 -8.49 23.28
C VAL A 33 -13.83 -9.10 24.67
N GLU A 34 -12.89 -9.93 25.14
CA GLU A 34 -13.04 -10.72 26.36
C GLU A 34 -12.92 -9.88 27.64
N GLN A 35 -12.08 -8.84 27.64
CA GLN A 35 -11.71 -8.09 28.85
C GLN A 35 -12.19 -6.65 28.84
N LEU A 36 -12.39 -6.04 27.66
CA LEU A 36 -12.88 -4.66 27.53
C LEU A 36 -14.32 -4.57 27.00
N GLY A 37 -14.94 -5.71 26.67
CA GLY A 37 -16.33 -5.78 26.20
C GLY A 37 -16.57 -5.22 24.81
N TYR A 38 -15.53 -5.17 23.96
CA TYR A 38 -15.67 -4.67 22.59
C TYR A 38 -16.54 -5.63 21.78
N LYS A 39 -17.42 -5.07 20.95
CA LYS A 39 -18.21 -5.86 20.01
C LYS A 39 -17.38 -6.17 18.77
N LEU A 40 -17.53 -7.38 18.26
CA LEU A 40 -17.02 -7.73 16.94
C LEU A 40 -17.69 -6.84 15.88
N PRO A 41 -16.97 -6.47 14.81
CA PRO A 41 -17.56 -5.70 13.72
C PRO A 41 -18.67 -6.49 13.04
N GLU A 42 -19.71 -5.77 12.59
CA GLU A 42 -20.76 -6.36 11.76
C GLU A 42 -20.18 -6.85 10.43
N PRO A 43 -20.74 -7.93 9.84
CA PRO A 43 -20.37 -8.37 8.51
C PRO A 43 -20.48 -7.24 7.48
N VAL A 44 -19.45 -7.08 6.67
CA VAL A 44 -19.43 -6.12 5.55
C VAL A 44 -20.30 -6.64 4.41
N ASP A 45 -20.97 -5.75 3.67
CA ASP A 45 -21.78 -6.09 2.49
C ASP A 45 -20.96 -6.99 1.50
N PRO A 46 -21.45 -8.19 1.14
CA PRO A 46 -20.79 -9.06 0.19
C PRO A 46 -20.47 -8.41 -1.17
N LEU A 47 -21.31 -7.48 -1.63
CA LEU A 47 -21.06 -6.74 -2.88
C LEU A 47 -19.87 -5.79 -2.74
N ASP A 48 -19.72 -5.11 -1.59
CA ASP A 48 -18.55 -4.29 -1.31
C ASP A 48 -17.27 -5.14 -1.23
N VAL A 49 -17.37 -6.34 -0.65
CA VAL A 49 -16.25 -7.30 -0.62
C VAL A 49 -15.87 -7.73 -2.03
N LEU A 50 -16.85 -8.07 -2.88
CA LEU A 50 -16.59 -8.46 -4.28
C LEU A 50 -16.02 -7.29 -5.09
N ALA A 51 -16.56 -6.08 -4.96
CA ALA A 51 -16.06 -4.89 -5.64
C ALA A 51 -14.60 -4.59 -5.28
N LYS A 52 -14.20 -4.78 -4.01
CA LYS A 52 -12.80 -4.67 -3.58
C LYS A 52 -11.91 -5.71 -4.26
N LYS A 53 -12.36 -6.96 -4.39
CA LYS A 53 -11.62 -8.02 -5.10
C LYS A 53 -11.46 -7.70 -6.59
N ILE A 54 -12.51 -7.26 -7.26
CA ILE A 54 -12.46 -6.81 -8.66
C ILE A 54 -11.49 -5.63 -8.82
N ALA A 55 -11.52 -4.68 -7.89
CA ALA A 55 -10.60 -3.56 -7.88
C ALA A 55 -9.13 -3.96 -7.64
N VAL A 56 -8.86 -5.10 -6.98
CA VAL A 56 -7.50 -5.67 -6.90
C VAL A 56 -7.10 -6.24 -8.25
N ALA A 57 -7.94 -7.09 -8.85
CA ALA A 57 -7.68 -7.65 -10.18
C ALA A 57 -7.46 -6.58 -11.25
N ALA A 58 -8.24 -5.50 -11.23
CA ALA A 58 -8.07 -4.36 -12.15
C ALA A 58 -6.69 -3.68 -12.01
N ARG A 59 -6.13 -3.61 -10.79
CA ARG A 59 -4.77 -3.06 -10.55
C ARG A 59 -3.67 -3.99 -11.02
N GLU A 60 -3.93 -5.28 -11.07
CA GLU A 60 -2.95 -6.30 -11.44
C GLU A 60 -2.89 -6.52 -12.95
N GLU A 61 -3.94 -6.17 -13.69
CA GLU A 61 -3.94 -6.26 -15.15
C GLU A 61 -2.85 -5.36 -15.77
N THR A 62 -1.97 -6.00 -16.53
CA THR A 62 -0.90 -5.34 -17.29
C THR A 62 -0.94 -5.73 -18.76
N ARG A 63 -0.56 -4.79 -19.63
CA ARG A 63 -0.22 -5.03 -21.05
C ARG A 63 1.25 -4.68 -21.28
N THR A 64 1.76 -5.03 -22.46
CA THR A 64 3.13 -4.72 -22.86
C THR A 64 3.15 -3.55 -23.83
N ASP A 65 3.93 -2.52 -23.53
CA ASP A 65 4.13 -1.39 -24.41
C ASP A 65 4.94 -1.83 -25.65
N LYS A 66 4.39 -1.60 -26.85
CA LYS A 66 4.98 -2.11 -28.09
C LYS A 66 6.31 -1.43 -28.45
N SER A 67 6.56 -0.23 -27.95
CA SER A 67 7.75 0.55 -28.30
C SER A 67 8.93 0.23 -27.39
N THR A 68 8.67 -0.02 -26.12
CA THR A 68 9.68 -0.24 -25.07
C THR A 68 9.76 -1.69 -24.62
N GLY A 69 8.78 -2.53 -24.94
CA GLY A 69 8.66 -3.91 -24.44
C GLY A 69 8.33 -4.01 -22.96
N ARG A 70 8.05 -2.89 -22.28
CA ARG A 70 7.86 -2.85 -20.82
C ARG A 70 6.39 -3.07 -20.45
N PRO A 71 6.10 -3.77 -19.33
CA PRO A 71 4.74 -3.88 -18.85
C PRO A 71 4.23 -2.53 -18.33
N TYR A 72 2.96 -2.24 -18.59
CA TYR A 72 2.23 -1.11 -18.03
C TYR A 72 0.88 -1.57 -17.50
N ARG A 73 0.38 -0.88 -16.47
CA ARG A 73 -0.93 -1.17 -15.89
C ARG A 73 -2.03 -0.70 -16.83
N VAL A 74 -3.03 -1.55 -17.04
CA VAL A 74 -4.19 -1.24 -17.89
C VAL A 74 -5.15 -0.31 -17.18
N ASN A 75 -5.65 -0.71 -16.00
CA ASN A 75 -6.73 0.03 -15.33
C ASN A 75 -6.20 1.01 -14.28
N HIS A 76 -6.76 2.21 -14.31
CA HIS A 76 -6.37 3.30 -13.44
C HIS A 76 -7.53 3.79 -12.58
N ALA A 77 -7.31 3.77 -11.26
CA ALA A 77 -8.24 4.37 -10.31
C ALA A 77 -8.20 5.90 -10.41
N VAL A 78 -9.35 6.51 -10.63
CA VAL A 78 -9.56 7.96 -10.69
C VAL A 78 -10.48 8.36 -9.52
N PRO A 79 -10.05 9.28 -8.64
CA PRO A 79 -10.88 9.73 -7.53
C PRO A 79 -12.18 10.37 -8.03
N LYS A 80 -13.33 9.88 -7.54
CA LYS A 80 -14.62 10.52 -7.77
C LYS A 80 -14.75 11.74 -6.84
N GLN A 81 -15.14 12.89 -7.38
CA GLN A 81 -15.34 14.09 -6.55
C GLN A 81 -16.42 13.83 -5.49
N GLY A 82 -16.14 14.23 -4.25
CA GLY A 82 -17.08 14.08 -3.12
C GLY A 82 -17.33 12.64 -2.66
N SER A 83 -16.55 11.66 -3.12
CA SER A 83 -16.69 10.26 -2.72
C SER A 83 -15.35 9.61 -2.42
N GLN A 84 -15.36 8.64 -1.50
CA GLN A 84 -14.21 7.77 -1.22
C GLN A 84 -14.03 6.68 -2.29
N GLN A 85 -15.01 6.50 -3.17
CA GLN A 85 -14.95 5.53 -4.27
C GLN A 85 -14.10 6.04 -5.44
N SER A 86 -13.42 5.13 -6.11
CA SER A 86 -12.70 5.41 -7.35
C SER A 86 -13.49 4.90 -8.55
N LEU A 87 -13.45 5.64 -9.64
CA LEU A 87 -13.80 5.15 -10.96
C LEU A 87 -12.58 4.47 -11.58
N TRP A 88 -12.79 3.54 -12.49
CA TRP A 88 -11.72 2.81 -13.18
C TRP A 88 -11.78 3.13 -14.67
N ILE A 89 -10.61 3.36 -15.27
CA ILE A 89 -10.48 3.67 -16.69
C ILE A 89 -9.24 2.98 -17.27
N ASP A 90 -9.35 2.47 -18.48
CA ASP A 90 -8.22 1.94 -19.25
C ASP A 90 -7.30 3.10 -19.66
N ILE A 91 -5.99 2.96 -19.47
CA ILE A 91 -4.98 3.97 -19.82
C ILE A 91 -4.98 4.32 -21.32
N ASP A 92 -5.31 3.36 -22.18
CA ASP A 92 -5.32 3.53 -23.64
C ASP A 92 -6.57 4.28 -24.12
N GLU A 93 -7.63 4.32 -23.30
CA GLU A 93 -8.90 5.01 -23.58
C GLU A 93 -9.05 6.33 -22.79
N ALA A 94 -8.21 6.54 -21.78
CA ALA A 94 -8.37 7.64 -20.83
C ALA A 94 -8.03 9.02 -21.42
N PRO A 95 -8.91 10.02 -21.28
CA PRO A 95 -8.55 11.41 -21.51
C PRO A 95 -7.39 11.85 -20.60
N ARG A 96 -6.45 12.64 -21.15
CA ARG A 96 -5.27 13.15 -20.43
C ARG A 96 -5.56 13.70 -19.03
N PRO A 97 -6.63 14.51 -18.79
CA PRO A 97 -6.90 15.03 -17.45
C PRO A 97 -7.22 13.93 -16.41
N LEU A 98 -7.89 12.85 -16.83
CA LEU A 98 -8.24 11.74 -15.92
C LEU A 98 -7.02 10.92 -15.53
N ILE A 99 -6.17 10.58 -16.52
CA ILE A 99 -4.97 9.79 -16.24
C ILE A 99 -3.96 10.59 -15.41
N GLN A 100 -3.82 11.90 -15.67
CA GLN A 100 -2.98 12.79 -14.86
C GLN A 100 -3.46 12.80 -13.40
N LYS A 101 -4.77 12.89 -13.17
CA LYS A 101 -5.34 12.81 -11.81
C LYS A 101 -5.03 11.48 -11.13
N SER A 102 -5.13 10.36 -11.86
CA SER A 102 -4.75 9.03 -11.34
C SER A 102 -3.27 8.97 -10.96
N PHE A 103 -2.38 9.50 -11.81
CA PHE A 103 -0.94 9.52 -11.54
C PHE A 103 -0.58 10.38 -10.33
N MET A 104 -1.18 11.57 -10.20
CA MET A 104 -0.95 12.44 -9.04
C MET A 104 -1.43 11.78 -7.76
N LYS A 105 -2.60 11.13 -7.76
CA LYS A 105 -3.09 10.40 -6.57
C LYS A 105 -2.12 9.31 -6.11
N ARG A 106 -1.53 8.57 -7.05
CA ARG A 106 -0.50 7.56 -6.73
C ARG A 106 0.79 8.19 -6.22
N ARG A 107 1.23 9.29 -6.84
CA ARG A 107 2.39 10.06 -6.37
C ARG A 107 2.20 10.56 -4.94
N ASP A 108 1.01 11.05 -4.61
CA ASP A 108 0.70 11.52 -3.25
C ASP A 108 0.72 10.38 -2.23
N GLY A 109 0.33 9.16 -2.63
CA GLY A 109 0.47 7.96 -1.81
C GLY A 109 1.94 7.65 -1.51
N ILE A 110 2.78 7.63 -2.54
CA ILE A 110 4.23 7.43 -2.41
C ILE A 110 4.84 8.49 -1.48
N LEU A 111 4.46 9.76 -1.65
CA LEU A 111 4.92 10.85 -0.79
C LEU A 111 4.48 10.67 0.66
N GLY A 112 3.25 10.20 0.90
CA GLY A 112 2.74 9.93 2.24
C GLY A 112 3.54 8.85 2.97
N ASP A 113 3.79 7.73 2.29
CA ASP A 113 4.59 6.63 2.85
C ASP A 113 6.04 7.07 3.09
N ALA A 114 6.63 7.80 2.14
CA ALA A 114 7.98 8.35 2.26
C ALA A 114 8.10 9.32 3.44
N LEU A 115 7.15 10.25 3.59
CA LEU A 115 7.12 11.19 4.70
C LEU A 115 7.02 10.47 6.05
N GLN A 116 6.12 9.49 6.18
CA GLN A 116 5.95 8.76 7.42
C GLN A 116 7.22 8.00 7.81
N LEU A 117 7.84 7.30 6.85
CA LEU A 117 9.10 6.58 7.09
C LEU A 117 10.22 7.54 7.55
N SER A 118 10.32 8.72 6.94
CA SER A 118 11.31 9.73 7.36
C SER A 118 11.09 10.16 8.81
N LEU A 119 9.85 10.50 9.18
CA LEU A 119 9.53 10.93 10.54
C LEU A 119 9.76 9.81 11.57
N ASP A 120 9.48 8.57 11.20
CA ASP A 120 9.70 7.40 12.05
C ASP A 120 11.21 7.17 12.28
N MET A 121 12.04 7.29 11.24
CA MET A 121 13.50 7.23 11.36
C MET A 121 14.04 8.37 12.23
N ASP A 122 13.59 9.61 11.99
CA ASP A 122 14.01 10.78 12.77
C ASP A 122 13.71 10.59 14.26
N HIS A 123 12.50 10.12 14.58
CA HIS A 123 12.09 9.86 15.96
C HIS A 123 12.89 8.72 16.59
N TRP A 124 13.03 7.58 15.90
CA TRP A 124 13.76 6.44 16.41
C TRP A 124 15.24 6.77 16.65
N ASN A 125 15.91 7.42 15.69
CA ASN A 125 17.31 7.86 15.82
C ASN A 125 17.47 8.88 16.96
N SER A 126 16.50 9.80 17.13
CA SER A 126 16.53 10.76 18.23
C SER A 126 16.42 10.10 19.61
N VAL A 127 15.60 9.05 19.74
CA VAL A 127 15.44 8.31 21.00
C VAL A 127 16.65 7.40 21.27
N ASN A 128 17.25 6.83 20.23
CA ASN A 128 18.36 5.88 20.31
C ASN A 128 19.70 6.49 19.89
N SER A 129 19.98 7.72 20.34
CA SER A 129 21.15 8.52 19.93
C SER A 129 22.54 7.91 20.18
N THR A 130 22.64 6.85 20.98
CA THR A 130 23.88 6.10 21.24
C THR A 130 24.13 4.96 20.26
N GLU A 131 23.14 4.61 19.44
CA GLU A 131 23.23 3.57 18.42
C GLU A 131 23.63 4.15 17.06
N GLU A 132 24.06 3.28 16.15
CA GLU A 132 24.30 3.67 14.76
C GLU A 132 22.98 4.13 14.13
N PRO A 133 22.90 5.36 13.57
CA PRO A 133 21.66 5.87 13.01
C PRO A 133 21.17 5.02 11.83
N ILE A 134 19.88 4.73 11.80
CA ILE A 134 19.22 4.11 10.65
C ILE A 134 19.02 5.18 9.58
N LEU A 135 19.64 4.99 8.42
CA LEU A 135 19.55 5.90 7.27
C LEU A 135 19.05 5.13 6.04
N ILE A 136 17.87 5.49 5.57
CA ILE A 136 17.27 4.94 4.34
C ILE A 136 17.18 6.06 3.30
N PRO A 137 17.88 5.96 2.15
CA PRO A 137 17.77 6.93 1.07
C PRO A 137 16.34 7.01 0.52
N MET A 138 15.86 8.23 0.27
CA MET A 138 14.51 8.49 -0.24
C MET A 138 14.48 8.96 -1.71
N ASP A 139 15.66 9.04 -2.34
CA ASP A 139 15.79 9.21 -3.78
C ASP A 139 15.78 7.84 -4.46
N PHE A 140 14.65 7.49 -5.07
CA PHE A 140 14.45 6.22 -5.75
C PHE A 140 14.87 6.22 -7.22
N THR A 141 15.56 7.26 -7.70
CA THR A 141 15.86 7.42 -9.13
C THR A 141 16.62 6.23 -9.68
N GLU A 142 17.69 5.81 -9.01
CA GLU A 142 18.51 4.66 -9.44
C GLU A 142 17.74 3.34 -9.27
N ASP A 143 17.05 3.14 -8.13
CA ASP A 143 16.25 1.93 -7.87
C ASP A 143 15.20 1.68 -8.95
N VAL A 144 14.56 2.75 -9.44
CA VAL A 144 13.54 2.67 -10.49
C VAL A 144 14.16 2.27 -11.83
N GLU A 145 15.30 2.86 -12.19
CA GLU A 145 15.99 2.52 -13.45
C GLU A 145 16.55 1.11 -13.43
N GLU A 146 17.11 0.66 -12.30
CA GLU A 146 17.57 -0.72 -12.13
C GLU A 146 16.41 -1.70 -12.34
N ARG A 147 15.24 -1.48 -11.72
CA ARG A 147 14.07 -2.35 -11.88
C ARG A 147 13.51 -2.35 -13.29
N LYS A 148 13.52 -1.21 -13.98
CA LYS A 148 13.14 -1.13 -15.41
C LYS A 148 14.05 -1.98 -16.27
N ASN A 149 15.35 -2.00 -15.98
CA ASN A 149 16.33 -2.80 -16.73
C ASN A 149 16.22 -4.29 -16.40
N ALA A 150 16.06 -4.67 -15.12
CA ALA A 150 15.87 -6.05 -14.71
C ALA A 150 14.63 -6.70 -15.38
N THR A 151 13.54 -5.94 -15.49
CA THR A 151 12.32 -6.40 -16.16
C THR A 151 12.55 -6.66 -17.65
N ASN A 152 13.43 -5.87 -18.30
CA ASN A 152 13.77 -6.03 -19.72
C ASN A 152 14.61 -7.29 -20.01
N HIS A 153 15.41 -7.76 -19.04
CA HIS A 153 16.19 -8.98 -19.19
C HIS A 153 15.32 -10.25 -19.08
N MET A 154 14.29 -10.25 -18.22
CA MET A 154 13.38 -11.39 -18.08
C MET A 154 12.47 -11.63 -19.30
N THR A 155 12.10 -10.57 -20.02
CA THR A 155 11.32 -10.68 -21.27
C THR A 155 12.17 -11.18 -22.44
N ALA A 156 13.45 -10.79 -22.51
CA ALA A 156 14.38 -11.30 -23.52
C ALA A 156 14.71 -12.80 -23.35
N ASP A 157 14.84 -13.27 -22.11
CA ASP A 157 15.15 -14.68 -21.81
C ASP A 157 13.95 -15.62 -22.03
N THR A 158 12.72 -15.10 -21.98
CA THR A 158 11.50 -15.87 -22.22
C THR A 158 11.19 -16.04 -23.71
N GLU A 159 11.59 -15.10 -24.58
CA GLU A 159 11.47 -15.26 -26.04
C GLU A 159 12.43 -16.31 -26.63
N ASN A 160 13.54 -16.62 -25.94
CA ASN A 160 14.52 -17.62 -26.38
C ASN A 160 14.16 -19.08 -26.00
N LYS A 161 13.01 -19.31 -25.36
CA LYS A 161 12.46 -20.66 -25.14
C LYS A 161 11.22 -20.87 -26.01
N LYS A 162 11.41 -20.99 -27.33
CA LYS A 162 10.40 -21.63 -28.18
C LYS A 162 10.37 -23.13 -27.88
N PRO A 163 9.21 -23.72 -27.54
CA PRO A 163 9.11 -25.17 -27.46
C PRO A 163 9.25 -25.77 -28.85
N ILE A 164 10.04 -26.85 -28.93
CA ILE A 164 10.13 -27.77 -30.07
C ILE A 164 8.81 -28.53 -30.20
#